data_AF-G9QNX5-F1
#
_entry.id   AF-G9QNX5-F1
#
_cell.length_a   1.000
_cell.length_b   1.000
_cell.length_c   1.000
_cell.angle_alpha   90.00
_cell.angle_beta   90.00
_cell.angle_gamma   90.00
#
_symmetry.space_group_name_H-M   'P 1'
#
loop_
_entity.id
_entity.type
_entity.pdbx_description
1 polymer ?
#
loop_
_entity_poly.entity_id
_entity_poly.type
_entity_poly.pdbx_seq_one_letter_code
_entity_poly.pdbx_strand_id
1 'polypeptide(L)'
;MNGFEKQPKKEAPTIKKLDELKKRWLNLVEQYPNYSQNQIRELDKGLYTLLYYYAKEWLQQNSPKGKTYHNGNKRFNWEERDKQVLPLIKKAIEKILNEEKPIRVTLYRIAQEAGISGLKSKLEKMPETKQYILSKLESVEQFQLRRAKWAIEMIKKQGMHVSKSKVMEMANLHKASIETMSKIDKLIESYNC
;
A
#
# COMPACT_ATOMS: atom_id res chain seq x y z
N MET A 1 30.54 21.30 9.29
CA MET A 1 29.47 22.27 9.61
C MET A 1 29.13 23.01 8.32
N ASN A 2 28.17 22.50 7.55
CA ASN A 2 27.77 23.12 6.28
C ASN A 2 26.67 24.15 6.57
N GLY A 3 27.06 25.42 6.59
CA GLY A 3 26.15 26.55 6.66
C GLY A 3 25.31 26.58 5.38
N PHE A 4 24.03 26.28 5.50
CA PHE A 4 23.03 26.68 4.51
C PHE A 4 22.95 28.20 4.53
N GLU A 5 23.70 28.86 3.64
CA GLU A 5 23.42 30.24 3.26
C GLU A 5 21.98 30.30 2.74
N LYS A 6 21.11 30.93 3.53
CA LYS A 6 19.76 31.25 3.11
C LYS A 6 19.89 32.18 1.91
N GLN A 7 19.46 31.71 0.74
CA GLN A 7 19.29 32.55 -0.45
C GLN A 7 18.46 33.79 -0.08
N PRO A 8 18.78 34.97 -0.66
CA PRO A 8 18.11 36.21 -0.30
C PRO A 8 16.60 36.10 -0.57
N LYS A 9 15.79 36.54 0.40
CA LYS A 9 14.35 36.69 0.24
C LYS A 9 14.10 37.58 -0.99
N LYS A 10 13.42 37.06 -2.02
CA LYS A 10 12.98 37.88 -3.15
C LYS A 10 12.17 39.05 -2.60
N GLU A 11 12.66 40.26 -2.80
CA GLU A 11 12.02 41.50 -2.37
C GLU A 11 10.59 41.56 -2.91
N ALA A 12 9.65 42.03 -2.08
CA ALA A 12 8.27 42.20 -2.51
C ALA A 12 8.24 43.11 -3.75
N PRO A 13 7.52 42.73 -4.82
CA PRO A 13 7.41 43.57 -6.00
C PRO A 13 6.80 44.92 -5.61
N THR A 14 7.41 46.01 -6.09
CA THR A 14 6.86 47.37 -5.97
C THR A 14 5.41 47.39 -6.49
N ILE A 15 4.56 48.27 -5.96
CA ILE A 15 3.13 48.36 -6.33
C ILE A 15 2.94 48.39 -7.87
N LYS A 16 3.76 49.18 -8.59
CA LYS A 16 3.77 49.23 -10.06
C LYS A 16 4.01 47.86 -10.73
N LYS A 17 4.93 47.06 -10.18
CA LYS A 17 5.29 45.73 -10.68
C LYS A 17 4.20 44.71 -10.39
N LEU A 18 3.44 44.87 -9.30
CA LEU A 18 2.29 44.02 -9.01
C LEU A 18 1.14 44.26 -10.00
N ASP A 19 0.89 45.51 -10.38
CA ASP A 19 -0.14 45.85 -11.36
C ASP A 19 0.20 45.33 -12.77
N GLU A 20 1.48 45.31 -13.15
CA GLU A 20 1.92 44.66 -14.39
C GLU A 20 1.65 43.16 -14.39
N LEU A 21 1.91 42.47 -13.27
CA LEU A 21 1.59 41.04 -13.13
C LEU A 21 0.07 40.79 -13.23
N LYS A 22 -0.75 41.65 -12.61
CA LYS A 22 -2.21 41.58 -12.70
C LYS A 22 -2.70 41.77 -14.14
N LYS A 23 -2.18 42.77 -14.87
CA LYS A 23 -2.52 43.00 -16.28
C LYS A 23 -2.15 41.81 -17.15
N ARG A 24 -0.96 41.24 -16.94
CA ARG A 24 -0.52 40.06 -17.68
C ARG A 24 -1.42 38.85 -17.42
N TRP A 25 -1.89 38.68 -16.19
CA TRP A 25 -2.86 37.64 -15.86
C TRP A 25 -4.21 37.85 -16.56
N LEU A 26 -4.78 39.07 -16.52
CA LEU A 26 -6.03 39.38 -17.22
C LEU A 26 -5.93 39.14 -18.72
N ASN A 27 -4.80 39.50 -19.33
CA ASN A 27 -4.55 39.25 -20.75
C ASN A 27 -4.58 37.75 -21.08
N LEU A 28 -3.97 36.89 -20.25
CA LEU A 28 -4.05 35.44 -20.42
C LEU A 28 -5.48 34.92 -20.26
N VAL A 29 -6.27 35.49 -19.36
CA VAL A 29 -7.68 35.11 -19.19
C VAL A 29 -8.52 35.52 -20.40
N GLU A 30 -8.26 36.69 -20.97
CA GLU A 30 -8.97 37.21 -22.15
C GLU A 30 -8.59 36.47 -23.44
N GLN A 31 -7.30 36.13 -23.61
CA GLN A 31 -6.82 35.36 -24.77
C GLN A 31 -7.34 33.93 -24.78
N TYR A 32 -7.58 33.34 -23.59
CA TYR A 32 -8.00 31.95 -23.44
C TYR A 32 -9.30 31.82 -22.65
N PRO A 33 -10.44 32.34 -23.17
CA PRO A 33 -11.70 32.40 -22.43
C PRO A 33 -12.28 31.00 -22.11
N ASN A 34 -11.86 29.98 -22.85
CA ASN A 34 -12.28 28.59 -22.67
C ASN A 34 -11.37 27.77 -21.74
N TYR A 35 -10.27 28.34 -21.24
CA TYR A 35 -9.31 27.62 -20.40
C TYR A 35 -9.72 27.67 -18.93
N SER A 36 -9.51 26.55 -18.23
CA SER A 36 -9.60 26.52 -16.77
C SER A 36 -8.41 27.26 -16.14
N GLN A 37 -8.57 27.74 -14.90
CA GLN A 37 -7.48 28.35 -14.14
C GLN A 37 -6.22 27.47 -14.08
N ASN A 38 -6.37 26.15 -14.01
CA ASN A 38 -5.23 25.22 -14.04
C ASN A 38 -4.52 25.25 -15.41
N GLN A 39 -5.26 25.29 -16.51
CA GLN A 39 -4.65 25.38 -17.85
C GLN A 39 -3.94 26.73 -18.05
N ILE A 40 -4.54 27.84 -17.57
CA ILE A 40 -3.89 29.16 -17.61
C ILE A 40 -2.64 29.20 -16.73
N ARG A 41 -2.67 28.56 -15.55
CA ARG A 41 -1.50 28.41 -14.69
C ARG A 41 -0.36 27.65 -15.39
N GLU A 42 -0.66 26.63 -16.18
CA GLU A 42 0.37 25.90 -16.90
C GLU A 42 1.04 26.74 -18.00
N LEU A 43 0.36 27.76 -18.55
CA LEU A 43 0.94 28.69 -19.52
C LEU A 43 2.02 29.59 -18.90
N ASP A 44 1.81 30.03 -17.65
CA ASP A 44 2.83 30.77 -16.91
C ASP A 44 2.76 30.48 -15.40
N LYS A 45 3.53 29.47 -15.00
CA LYS A 45 3.62 29.02 -13.60
C LYS A 45 4.23 30.10 -12.70
N GLY A 46 5.22 30.83 -13.22
CA GLY A 46 5.95 31.84 -12.45
C GLY A 46 5.07 33.04 -12.11
N LEU A 47 4.30 33.51 -13.09
CA LEU A 47 3.30 34.57 -12.91
C LEU A 47 2.24 34.17 -11.87
N TYR A 48 1.69 32.96 -12.00
CA TYR A 48 0.70 32.45 -11.07
C TYR A 48 1.26 32.37 -9.64
N THR A 49 2.47 31.86 -9.47
CA THR A 49 3.15 31.77 -8.17
C THR A 49 3.31 33.15 -7.54
N LEU A 50 3.77 34.15 -8.29
CA LEU A 50 3.93 35.52 -7.77
C LEU A 50 2.60 36.15 -7.35
N LEU A 51 1.56 36.04 -8.18
CA LEU A 51 0.23 36.57 -7.85
C LEU A 51 -0.40 35.82 -6.67
N TYR A 52 -0.16 34.51 -6.54
CA TYR A 52 -0.62 33.73 -5.41
C TYR A 52 0.03 34.19 -4.09
N TYR A 53 1.32 34.55 -4.11
CA TYR A 53 2.04 35.02 -2.93
C TYR A 53 1.69 36.46 -2.54
N TYR A 54 1.52 37.37 -3.50
CA TYR A 54 1.38 38.80 -3.22
C TYR A 54 -0.03 39.38 -3.44
N ALA A 55 -0.92 38.67 -4.15
CA ALA A 55 -2.25 39.16 -4.51
C ALA A 55 -3.29 38.03 -4.59
N LYS A 56 -3.28 37.14 -3.59
CA LYS A 56 -4.10 35.91 -3.57
C LYS A 56 -5.60 36.16 -3.77
N GLU A 57 -6.16 37.11 -3.03
CA GLU A 57 -7.61 37.44 -3.10
C GLU A 57 -7.99 37.99 -4.46
N TRP A 58 -7.18 38.91 -5.00
CA TRP A 58 -7.36 39.46 -6.33
C TRP A 58 -7.28 38.36 -7.40
N LEU A 59 -6.30 37.45 -7.29
CA LEU A 59 -6.14 36.34 -8.22
C LEU A 59 -7.36 35.42 -8.21
N GLN A 60 -7.93 35.12 -7.05
CA GLN A 60 -9.14 34.30 -6.94
C GLN A 60 -10.38 34.96 -7.58
N GLN A 61 -10.52 36.27 -7.45
CA GLN A 61 -11.64 37.03 -8.04
C GLN A 61 -11.51 37.17 -9.57
N ASN A 62 -10.27 37.25 -10.08
CA ASN A 62 -9.95 37.53 -11.47
C ASN A 62 -9.46 36.29 -12.25
N SER A 63 -9.62 35.09 -11.69
CA SER A 63 -9.38 33.83 -12.40
C SER A 63 -10.69 33.26 -12.93
N PRO A 64 -10.68 32.51 -14.05
CA PRO A 64 -11.84 31.74 -14.46
C PRO A 64 -12.27 30.86 -13.29
N LYS A 65 -13.52 31.02 -12.86
CA LYS A 65 -14.12 30.13 -11.86
C LYS A 65 -14.19 28.76 -12.52
N GLY A 66 -13.18 27.93 -12.27
CA GLY A 66 -13.18 26.58 -12.77
C GLY A 66 -14.46 25.89 -12.29
N LYS A 67 -15.06 25.07 -13.16
CA LYS A 67 -15.97 24.03 -12.68
C LYS A 67 -15.18 23.31 -11.59
N THR A 68 -15.64 23.34 -10.34
CA THR A 68 -15.05 22.49 -9.32
C THR A 68 -15.09 21.09 -9.90
N TYR A 69 -13.92 20.51 -10.16
CA TYR A 69 -13.82 19.07 -10.31
C TYR A 69 -14.14 18.55 -8.91
N HIS A 70 -15.42 18.50 -8.57
CA HIS A 70 -15.90 17.31 -7.92
C HIS A 70 -15.40 16.23 -8.86
N ASN A 71 -14.35 15.51 -8.46
CA ASN A 71 -14.28 14.10 -8.81
C ASN A 71 -15.62 13.58 -8.30
N GLY A 72 -16.67 13.72 -9.13
CA GLY A 72 -17.97 13.16 -8.89
C GLY A 72 -17.61 11.75 -8.53
N ASN A 73 -17.97 11.37 -7.30
CA ASN A 73 -17.72 10.05 -6.80
C ASN A 73 -18.19 9.11 -7.90
N LYS A 74 -17.29 8.67 -8.78
CA LYS A 74 -17.43 7.46 -9.56
C LYS A 74 -17.41 6.49 -8.42
N ARG A 75 -18.60 6.21 -7.90
CA ARG A 75 -18.88 5.49 -6.67
C ARG A 75 -18.10 4.21 -6.88
N PHE A 76 -16.88 4.16 -6.32
CA PHE A 76 -15.97 3.08 -6.60
C PHE A 76 -16.70 1.88 -6.05
N ASN A 77 -17.24 1.04 -6.93
CA ASN A 77 -18.17 -0.01 -6.52
C ASN A 77 -17.32 -1.05 -5.80
N TRP A 78 -17.25 -0.91 -4.48
CA TRP A 78 -16.44 -1.74 -3.62
C TRP A 78 -16.94 -3.18 -3.62
N GLU A 79 -18.24 -3.40 -3.83
CA GLU A 79 -18.81 -4.74 -3.98
C GLU A 79 -18.30 -5.44 -5.24
N GLU A 80 -18.33 -4.73 -6.38
CA GLU A 80 -17.77 -5.25 -7.64
C GLU A 80 -16.26 -5.48 -7.53
N ARG A 81 -15.55 -4.56 -6.85
CA ARG A 81 -14.12 -4.73 -6.60
C ARG A 81 -13.84 -5.94 -5.70
N ASP A 82 -14.66 -6.16 -4.68
CA ASP A 82 -14.53 -7.30 -3.76
C ASP A 82 -14.61 -8.62 -4.53
N LYS A 83 -15.64 -8.75 -5.39
CA LYS A 83 -15.82 -9.93 -6.26
C LYS A 83 -14.64 -10.14 -7.21
N GLN A 84 -14.04 -9.07 -7.74
CA GLN A 84 -12.85 -9.16 -8.61
C GLN A 84 -11.56 -9.48 -7.85
N VAL A 85 -11.41 -8.99 -6.62
CA VAL A 85 -10.19 -9.17 -5.82
C VAL A 85 -10.14 -10.55 -5.17
N LEU A 86 -11.28 -11.06 -4.71
CA LEU A 86 -11.39 -12.37 -4.06
C LEU A 86 -10.68 -13.52 -4.82
N PRO A 87 -10.87 -13.72 -6.14
CA PRO A 87 -10.18 -14.79 -6.87
C PRO A 87 -8.66 -14.58 -6.95
N LEU A 88 -8.17 -13.34 -7.01
CA LEU A 88 -6.73 -13.05 -6.99
C LEU A 88 -6.13 -13.43 -5.64
N ILE A 89 -6.84 -13.11 -4.55
CA ILE A 89 -6.46 -13.45 -3.18
C ILE A 89 -6.45 -14.97 -2.96
N LYS A 90 -7.47 -15.68 -3.46
CA LYS A 90 -7.52 -17.16 -3.41
C LYS A 90 -6.29 -17.78 -4.07
N LYS A 91 -5.98 -17.37 -5.30
CA LYS A 91 -4.80 -17.84 -6.04
C LYS A 91 -3.50 -17.49 -5.32
N ALA A 92 -3.40 -16.30 -4.74
CA ALA A 92 -2.22 -15.89 -3.99
C ALA A 92 -2.00 -16.75 -2.74
N ILE A 93 -3.05 -17.03 -1.97
CA ILE A 93 -2.97 -17.91 -0.80
C ILE A 93 -2.60 -19.34 -1.22
N GLU A 94 -3.21 -19.87 -2.28
CA GLU A 94 -2.91 -21.19 -2.82
C GLU A 94 -1.43 -21.31 -3.20
N LYS A 95 -0.88 -20.33 -3.92
CA LYS A 95 0.55 -20.29 -4.24
C LYS A 95 1.42 -20.32 -2.98
N ILE A 96 1.13 -19.49 -1.98
CA ILE A 96 1.90 -19.44 -0.72
C ILE A 96 1.86 -20.79 0.00
N LEU A 97 0.72 -21.50 -0.05
CA LEU A 97 0.56 -22.81 0.58
C LEU A 97 1.26 -23.93 -0.17
N ASN A 98 1.41 -23.80 -1.49
CA ASN A 98 2.05 -24.78 -2.38
C ASN A 98 3.57 -24.58 -2.51
N GLU A 99 4.14 -23.58 -1.84
CA GLU A 99 5.58 -23.40 -1.76
C GLU A 99 6.25 -24.65 -1.17
N GLU A 100 7.34 -25.10 -1.81
CA GLU A 100 8.08 -26.32 -1.40
C GLU A 100 8.49 -26.24 0.07
N LYS A 101 9.04 -25.09 0.47
CA LYS A 101 9.32 -24.76 1.87
C LYS A 101 8.21 -23.86 2.41
N PRO A 102 7.56 -24.23 3.53
CA PRO A 102 6.44 -23.46 4.06
C PRO A 102 6.76 -21.99 4.32
N ILE A 103 5.98 -21.10 3.69
CA ILE A 103 5.97 -19.66 3.96
C ILE A 103 4.69 -19.30 4.72
N ARG A 104 4.81 -18.47 5.76
CA ARG A 104 3.65 -18.09 6.59
C ARG A 104 2.64 -17.29 5.79
N VAL A 105 1.37 -17.69 5.86
CA VAL A 105 0.26 -16.94 5.30
C VAL A 105 0.00 -15.71 6.16
N THR A 106 0.51 -14.57 5.71
CA THR A 106 0.33 -13.27 6.36
C THR A 106 -0.35 -12.31 5.40
N LEU A 107 -1.03 -11.29 5.93
CA LEU A 107 -1.68 -10.27 5.11
C LEU A 107 -0.70 -9.59 4.16
N TYR A 108 0.52 -9.32 4.63
CA TYR A 108 1.57 -8.71 3.80
C TYR A 108 1.97 -9.64 2.65
N ARG A 109 2.24 -10.92 2.92
CA ARG A 109 2.64 -11.88 1.88
C ARG A 109 1.52 -12.09 0.85
N ILE A 110 0.27 -12.17 1.31
CA ILE A 110 -0.90 -12.25 0.42
C ILE A 110 -0.97 -11.02 -0.49
N ALA A 111 -0.80 -9.81 0.06
CA ALA A 111 -0.87 -8.58 -0.72
C ALA A 111 0.24 -8.50 -1.78
N GLN A 112 1.46 -8.93 -1.44
CA GLN A 112 2.59 -9.01 -2.36
C GLN A 112 2.32 -10.02 -3.47
N GLU A 113 1.92 -11.24 -3.12
CA GLU A 113 1.67 -12.32 -4.10
C GLU A 113 0.47 -12.01 -5.02
N ALA A 114 -0.55 -11.32 -4.51
CA ALA A 114 -1.70 -10.87 -5.30
C ALA A 114 -1.41 -9.61 -6.15
N GLY A 115 -0.28 -8.92 -5.93
CA GLY A 115 0.03 -7.65 -6.60
C GLY A 115 -0.87 -6.49 -6.20
N ILE A 116 -1.43 -6.51 -4.98
CA ILE A 116 -2.42 -5.52 -4.52
C ILE A 116 -1.80 -4.55 -3.51
N SER A 117 -1.50 -3.34 -3.97
CA SER A 117 -1.02 -2.26 -3.11
C SER A 117 -2.12 -1.74 -2.18
N GLY A 118 -1.76 -1.50 -0.92
CA GLY A 118 -2.69 -0.97 0.08
C GLY A 118 -3.85 -1.92 0.42
N LEU A 119 -3.68 -3.24 0.28
CA LEU A 119 -4.73 -4.21 0.62
C LEU A 119 -5.27 -3.96 2.04
N LYS A 120 -4.37 -3.79 3.02
CA LYS A 120 -4.73 -3.55 4.43
C LYS A 120 -5.71 -2.40 4.63
N SER A 121 -5.49 -1.26 3.97
CA SER A 121 -6.35 -0.08 4.14
C SER A 121 -7.68 -0.18 3.39
N LYS A 122 -7.80 -1.12 2.45
CA LYS A 122 -8.98 -1.33 1.60
C LYS A 122 -9.87 -2.47 2.09
N LEU A 123 -9.37 -3.35 2.97
CA LEU A 123 -10.09 -4.54 3.45
C LEU A 123 -11.44 -4.24 4.10
N GLU A 124 -11.54 -3.14 4.86
CA GLU A 124 -12.81 -2.77 5.50
C GLU A 124 -13.94 -2.52 4.50
N LYS A 125 -13.60 -2.26 3.24
CA LYS A 125 -14.57 -2.01 2.16
C LYS A 125 -14.85 -3.26 1.32
N MET A 126 -14.16 -4.37 1.59
CA MET A 126 -14.25 -5.63 0.84
C MET A 126 -14.53 -6.79 1.81
N PRO A 127 -15.77 -6.88 2.35
CA PRO A 127 -16.12 -7.81 3.42
C PRO A 127 -15.90 -9.29 3.05
N GLU A 128 -16.20 -9.71 1.81
CA GLU A 128 -16.04 -11.11 1.39
C GLU A 128 -14.55 -11.48 1.34
N THR A 129 -13.74 -10.64 0.70
CA THR A 129 -12.28 -10.79 0.68
C THR A 129 -11.70 -10.78 2.09
N LYS A 130 -12.16 -9.86 2.95
CA LYS A 130 -11.69 -9.75 4.33
C LYS A 130 -11.98 -11.04 5.11
N GLN A 131 -13.21 -11.54 5.05
CA GLN A 131 -13.59 -12.78 5.71
C GLN A 131 -12.74 -13.95 5.23
N TYR A 132 -12.54 -14.09 3.92
CA TYR A 132 -11.72 -15.16 3.37
C TYR A 132 -10.26 -15.07 3.83
N ILE A 133 -9.63 -13.89 3.77
CA ILE A 133 -8.25 -13.70 4.24
C ILE A 133 -8.12 -14.06 5.72
N LEU A 134 -9.00 -13.53 6.57
CA LEU A 134 -8.95 -13.79 8.02
C LEU A 134 -9.06 -15.28 8.33
N SER A 135 -9.87 -16.03 7.57
CA SER A 135 -9.99 -17.49 7.72
C SER A 135 -8.71 -18.27 7.33
N LYS A 136 -7.78 -17.63 6.62
CA LYS A 136 -6.54 -18.25 6.11
C LYS A 136 -5.26 -17.68 6.73
N LEU A 137 -5.35 -16.60 7.49
CA LEU A 137 -4.19 -16.06 8.19
C LEU A 137 -3.69 -17.06 9.23
N GLU A 138 -2.37 -17.26 9.26
CA GLU A 138 -1.74 -18.12 10.25
C GLU A 138 -1.23 -17.29 11.43
N SER A 139 -1.53 -17.74 12.64
CA SER A 139 -0.79 -17.33 13.83
C SER A 139 0.67 -17.83 13.76
N VAL A 140 1.53 -17.32 14.65
CA VAL A 140 2.93 -17.81 14.74
C VAL A 140 2.93 -19.31 15.04
N GLU A 141 2.11 -19.75 15.98
CA GLU A 141 1.99 -21.14 16.38
C GLU A 141 1.45 -22.03 15.26
N GLN A 142 0.35 -21.64 14.58
CA GLN A 142 -0.21 -22.41 13.47
C GLN A 142 0.83 -22.65 12.38
N PHE A 143 1.61 -21.62 12.06
CA PHE A 143 2.70 -21.73 11.09
C PHE A 143 3.83 -22.64 11.56
N GLN A 144 4.21 -22.58 12.84
CA GLN A 144 5.22 -23.46 13.43
C GLN A 144 4.77 -24.93 13.37
N LEU A 145 3.50 -25.22 13.67
CA LEU A 145 2.93 -26.56 13.55
C LEU A 145 2.92 -27.05 12.10
N ARG A 146 2.54 -26.21 11.13
CA ARG A 146 2.59 -26.57 9.71
C ARG A 146 4.02 -26.85 9.23
N ARG A 147 5.00 -26.05 9.68
CA ARG A 147 6.42 -26.29 9.40
C ARG A 147 6.94 -27.58 10.02
N ALA A 148 6.51 -27.91 11.23
CA ALA A 148 6.85 -29.19 11.86
C ALA A 148 6.31 -30.37 11.04
N LYS A 149 5.03 -30.33 10.61
CA LYS A 149 4.45 -31.34 9.71
C LYS A 149 5.25 -31.49 8.42
N TRP A 150 5.57 -30.38 7.77
CA TRP A 150 6.40 -30.40 6.56
C TRP A 150 7.77 -31.05 6.80
N ALA A 151 8.47 -30.72 7.89
CA ALA A 151 9.76 -31.30 8.20
C ALA A 151 9.67 -32.82 8.45
N ILE A 152 8.62 -33.27 9.15
CA ILE A 152 8.36 -34.71 9.35
C ILE A 152 8.20 -35.42 7.99
N GLU A 153 7.38 -34.87 7.09
CA GLU A 153 7.18 -35.42 5.75
C GLU A 153 8.49 -35.48 4.94
N MET A 154 9.31 -34.43 5.00
CA MET A 154 10.60 -34.40 4.30
C MET A 154 11.59 -35.44 4.86
N ILE A 155 11.64 -35.61 6.18
CA ILE A 155 12.49 -36.61 6.84
C ILE A 155 12.04 -38.03 6.43
N LYS A 156 10.73 -38.29 6.41
CA LYS A 156 10.16 -39.57 5.96
C LYS A 156 10.47 -39.84 4.49
N LYS A 157 10.33 -38.84 3.61
CA LYS A 157 10.69 -38.95 2.18
C LYS A 157 12.16 -39.28 1.97
N GLN A 158 13.04 -38.87 2.89
CA GLN A 158 14.47 -39.21 2.88
C GLN A 158 14.77 -40.59 3.48
N GLY A 159 13.75 -41.37 3.88
CA GLY A 159 13.91 -42.70 4.47
C GLY A 159 14.50 -42.68 5.88
N MET A 160 14.49 -41.53 6.55
CA MET A 160 15.09 -41.37 7.87
C MET A 160 14.05 -41.52 8.99
N HIS A 161 14.52 -42.01 10.14
CA HIS A 161 13.74 -41.97 11.38
C HIS A 161 13.45 -40.52 11.81
N VAL A 162 12.19 -40.24 12.14
CA VAL A 162 11.72 -38.93 12.59
C VAL A 162 12.06 -38.75 14.06
N SER A 163 13.00 -37.85 14.34
CA SER A 163 13.37 -37.44 15.71
C SER A 163 13.07 -35.97 15.95
N LYS A 164 12.83 -35.61 17.21
CA LYS A 164 12.62 -34.22 17.64
C LYS A 164 13.75 -33.30 17.16
N SER A 165 15.00 -33.71 17.33
CA SER A 165 16.16 -32.90 16.92
C SER A 165 16.14 -32.58 15.43
N LYS A 166 15.92 -33.58 14.56
CA LYS A 166 15.86 -33.39 13.10
C LYS A 166 14.70 -32.47 12.69
N VAL A 167 13.53 -32.66 13.29
CA VAL A 167 12.35 -31.82 13.02
C VAL A 167 12.63 -30.37 13.43
N MET A 168 13.21 -30.15 14.61
CA MET A 168 13.52 -28.81 15.12
C MET A 168 14.54 -28.07 14.27
N GLU A 169 15.57 -28.76 13.81
CA GLU A 169 16.61 -28.23 12.93
C GLU A 169 16.04 -27.89 11.54
N MET A 170 15.42 -28.86 10.87
CA MET A 170 14.87 -28.68 9.52
C MET A 170 13.76 -27.63 9.49
N ALA A 171 12.88 -27.65 10.50
CA ALA A 171 11.82 -26.68 10.62
C ALA A 171 12.26 -25.37 11.28
N ASN A 172 13.51 -25.19 11.72
CA ASN A 172 14.02 -24.02 12.46
C ASN A 172 13.04 -23.52 13.55
N LEU A 173 12.82 -24.35 14.56
CA LEU A 173 11.81 -24.15 15.62
C LEU A 173 12.41 -23.85 17.00
N HIS A 174 13.70 -23.54 17.10
CA HIS A 174 14.40 -23.35 18.39
C HIS A 174 13.83 -22.24 19.29
N LYS A 175 13.03 -21.31 18.75
CA LYS A 175 12.41 -20.19 19.48
C LYS A 175 10.92 -20.38 19.76
N ALA A 176 10.36 -21.53 19.45
CA ALA A 176 8.93 -21.75 19.67
C ALA A 176 8.64 -22.03 21.15
N SER A 177 7.42 -21.68 21.58
CA SER A 177 7.05 -21.69 23.00
C SER A 177 6.98 -23.13 23.56
N ILE A 178 6.98 -23.26 24.88
CA ILE A 178 6.83 -24.55 25.58
C ILE A 178 5.51 -25.23 25.15
N GLU A 179 4.42 -24.48 25.07
CA GLU A 179 3.12 -25.02 24.64
C GLU A 179 3.17 -25.54 23.20
N THR A 180 3.74 -24.75 22.28
CA THR A 180 3.89 -25.18 20.89
C THR A 180 4.83 -26.38 20.78
N MET A 181 5.87 -26.47 21.62
CA MET A 181 6.75 -27.65 21.65
C MET A 181 6.00 -28.90 22.08
N SER A 182 5.16 -28.81 23.11
CA SER A 182 4.35 -29.95 23.54
C SER A 182 3.43 -30.44 22.43
N LYS A 183 2.86 -29.53 21.63
CA LYS A 183 2.04 -29.88 20.46
C LYS A 183 2.87 -30.55 19.36
N ILE A 184 4.11 -30.09 19.12
CA ILE A 184 5.02 -30.69 18.15
C ILE A 184 5.48 -32.07 18.60
N ASP A 185 5.75 -32.28 19.88
CA ASP A 185 6.17 -33.58 20.42
C ASP A 185 5.06 -34.63 20.21
N LYS A 186 3.82 -34.30 20.57
CA LYS A 186 2.64 -35.16 20.30
C LYS A 186 2.46 -35.45 18.81
N LEU A 187 2.73 -34.45 17.97
CA LEU A 187 2.67 -34.61 16.51
C LEU A 187 3.76 -35.55 16.00
N ILE A 188 4.97 -35.53 16.56
CA ILE A 188 6.03 -36.47 16.17
C ILE A 188 5.67 -37.90 16.60
N GLU A 189 5.17 -38.07 17.83
CA GLU A 189 4.72 -39.36 18.36
C GLU A 189 3.65 -40.00 17.46
N SER A 190 2.65 -39.23 17.02
CA SER A 190 1.59 -39.75 16.15
C SER A 190 2.06 -40.17 14.75
N TYR A 191 3.31 -39.84 14.37
CA TYR A 191 3.90 -40.22 13.08
C TYR A 191 4.86 -41.41 13.18
N ASN A 192 5.23 -41.80 14.40
CA ASN A 192 6.13 -42.92 14.68
C ASN A 192 5.39 -44.18 15.16
N CYS A 193 4.12 -44.05 15.57
CA CYS A 193 3.19 -45.17 15.73
C CYS A 193 2.70 -45.68 14.37
#